data_AF-A0A837I041-F1
#
_entry.id   AF-A0A837I041-F1
#
_cell.length_a   1.000
_cell.length_b   1.000
_cell.length_c   1.000
_cell.angle_alpha   90.00
_cell.angle_beta   90.00
_cell.angle_gamma   90.00
#
_symmetry.space_group_name_H-M   'P 1'
#
loop_
_entity.id
_entity.type
_entity.pdbx_description
1 polymer ?
#
loop_
_entity_poly.entity_id
_entity_poly.type
_entity_poly.pdbx_seq_one_letter_code
_entity_poly.pdbx_strand_id
1 'polypeptide(L)'
;MNEKGENPNKRIPRQGGTSWWEPAVEIFTEVSGWIAGPIILALIAGKYLDGRFGTKPWIFLGLTLTAFIISAFGIVRVISRYMKKMEEENKNKNNQDY
;
A
#
# COMPACT_ATOMS: atom_id res chain seq x y z
N MET A 1 20.82 -4.69 58.69
CA MET A 1 21.42 -5.03 57.39
C MET A 1 20.37 -5.68 56.52
N ASN A 2 20.02 -5.05 55.40
CA ASN A 2 19.74 -5.64 54.09
C ASN A 2 19.19 -4.54 53.16
N GLU A 3 20.06 -3.61 52.79
CA GLU A 3 19.86 -2.72 51.65
C GLU A 3 20.06 -3.55 50.38
N LYS A 4 18.98 -4.12 49.84
CA LYS A 4 19.01 -4.67 48.49
C LYS A 4 19.01 -3.48 47.53
N GLY A 5 20.20 -3.16 47.03
CA GLY A 5 20.44 -2.11 46.06
C GLY A 5 19.52 -2.23 44.85
N GLU A 6 18.53 -1.36 44.80
CA GLU A 6 17.78 -1.07 43.59
C GLU A 6 18.69 -0.22 42.70
N ASN A 7 19.19 -0.81 41.62
CA ASN A 7 20.13 -0.16 40.70
C ASN A 7 19.46 1.07 40.06
N PRO A 8 19.93 2.30 40.33
CA PRO A 8 19.28 3.53 39.86
C PRO A 8 19.41 3.73 38.33
N ASN A 9 20.10 2.84 37.62
CA ASN A 9 20.34 2.90 36.19
C ASN A 9 19.63 1.76 35.43
N LYS A 10 18.42 1.39 35.86
CA LYS A 10 17.54 0.56 35.03
C LYS A 10 16.87 1.45 33.98
N ARG A 11 17.58 1.69 32.87
CA ARG A 11 16.98 2.38 31.71
C ARG A 11 15.86 1.51 31.17
N ILE A 12 14.62 1.98 31.33
CA ILE A 12 13.47 1.40 30.65
C ILE A 12 13.81 1.44 29.15
N PRO A 13 13.81 0.29 28.43
CA PRO A 13 14.00 0.34 26.99
C PRO A 13 12.93 1.28 26.45
N ARG A 14 13.33 2.36 25.78
CA ARG A 14 12.40 3.17 25.02
C ARG A 14 11.83 2.25 23.97
N GLN A 15 10.67 1.67 24.25
CA GLN A 15 9.80 1.13 23.22
C GLN A 15 9.55 2.34 22.32
N GLY A 16 10.32 2.43 21.23
CA GLY A 16 9.99 3.29 20.12
C GLY A 16 8.66 2.78 19.63
N GLY A 17 7.59 3.31 20.21
CA GLY A 17 6.23 2.93 19.88
C GLY A 17 6.09 3.12 18.39
N THR A 18 5.73 2.04 17.70
CA THR A 18 5.36 2.09 16.29
C THR A 18 4.36 3.23 16.13
N SER A 19 4.68 4.14 15.22
CA SER A 19 3.92 5.37 15.12
C SER A 19 2.52 5.04 14.63
N TRP A 20 1.48 5.56 15.27
CA TRP A 20 0.07 5.28 14.92
C TRP A 20 -0.28 5.61 13.45
N TRP A 21 0.51 6.44 12.79
CA TRP A 21 0.39 6.82 11.38
C TRP A 21 1.13 5.88 10.41
N GLU A 22 2.08 5.09 10.90
CA GLU A 22 2.94 4.19 10.12
C GLU A 22 2.13 3.20 9.25
N PRO A 23 1.15 2.45 9.78
CA PRO A 23 0.33 1.55 8.96
C PRO A 23 -0.50 2.30 7.91
N ALA A 24 -0.98 3.51 8.21
CA ALA A 24 -1.74 4.30 7.23
C ALA A 24 -0.86 4.73 6.05
N VAL A 25 0.40 5.11 6.31
CA VAL A 25 1.37 5.49 5.29
C VAL A 25 1.83 4.27 4.47
N GLU A 26 2.03 3.12 5.11
CA GLU A 26 2.39 1.88 4.42
C GLU A 26 1.31 1.48 3.39
N ILE A 27 0.04 1.52 3.80
CA ILE A 27 -1.05 1.26 2.86
C ILE A 27 -1.06 2.32 1.75
N PHE A 28 -1.02 3.59 2.12
CA PHE A 28 -1.17 4.66 1.15
C PHE A 28 -0.11 4.56 0.05
N THR A 29 1.13 4.23 0.43
CA THR A 29 2.24 4.03 -0.49
C THR A 29 2.08 2.77 -1.34
N GLU A 30 1.65 1.63 -0.77
CA GLU A 30 1.40 0.40 -1.55
C GLU A 30 0.30 0.63 -2.60
N VAL A 31 -0.77 1.33 -2.23
CA VAL A 31 -1.91 1.63 -3.13
C VAL A 31 -1.52 2.66 -4.18
N SER A 32 -0.89 3.76 -3.77
CA SER A 32 -0.46 4.82 -4.68
C SER A 32 0.59 4.30 -5.68
N GLY A 33 1.49 3.41 -5.24
CA GLY A 33 2.47 2.77 -6.11
C GLY A 33 1.83 1.89 -7.18
N TRP A 34 0.83 1.09 -6.81
CA TRP A 34 0.07 0.25 -7.76
C TRP A 34 -0.82 1.04 -8.72
N ILE A 35 -1.25 2.25 -8.37
CA ILE A 35 -2.02 3.14 -9.25
C ILE A 35 -1.07 3.90 -10.19
N ALA A 36 -0.05 4.56 -9.62
CA ALA A 36 0.86 5.41 -10.37
C ALA A 36 1.73 4.62 -11.37
N GLY A 37 2.19 3.42 -11.00
CA GLY A 37 3.05 2.59 -11.83
C GLY A 37 2.46 2.29 -13.22
N PRO A 38 1.26 1.67 -13.30
CA PRO A 38 0.60 1.37 -14.56
C PRO A 38 0.27 2.61 -15.40
N ILE A 39 -0.13 3.71 -14.76
CA ILE A 39 -0.46 4.96 -15.45
C ILE A 39 0.79 5.55 -16.11
N ILE A 40 1.90 5.62 -15.39
CA ILE A 40 3.17 6.15 -15.92
C ILE A 40 3.70 5.24 -17.03
N LEU A 41 3.66 3.92 -16.82
CA LEU A 41 4.08 2.93 -17.82
C LEU A 41 3.27 3.09 -19.12
N ALA A 42 1.95 3.28 -18.98
CA ALA A 42 1.09 3.55 -20.12
C ALA A 42 1.49 4.87 -20.80
N LEU A 43 1.59 6.00 -20.09
CA LEU A 43 1.94 7.28 -20.72
C LEU A 43 3.25 7.22 -21.53
N ILE A 44 4.28 6.54 -21.02
CA ILE A 44 5.56 6.36 -21.71
C ILE A 44 5.41 5.45 -22.92
N ALA A 45 4.78 4.28 -22.76
CA ALA A 45 4.60 3.32 -23.85
C ALA A 45 3.72 3.88 -24.98
N GLY A 46 2.66 4.61 -24.65
CA GLY A 46 1.74 5.23 -25.60
C GLY A 46 2.40 6.30 -26.42
N LYS A 47 3.13 7.21 -25.77
CA LYS A 47 3.84 8.28 -26.45
C LYS A 47 4.94 7.74 -27.37
N TYR A 48 5.63 6.68 -26.94
CA TYR A 48 6.66 6.04 -27.76
C TYR A 48 6.08 5.35 -29.00
N LEU A 49 4.96 4.62 -28.88
CA LEU A 49 4.33 3.99 -30.02
C LEU A 49 3.67 5.00 -30.98
N ASP A 50 2.96 6.02 -30.48
CA ASP A 50 2.34 7.04 -31.35
C ASP A 50 3.39 7.76 -32.21
N GLY A 51 4.55 8.08 -31.62
CA GLY A 51 5.68 8.69 -32.32
C GLY A 51 6.33 7.79 -33.37
N ARG A 52 6.24 6.46 -33.22
CA ARG A 52 6.86 5.50 -34.15
C ARG A 52 5.96 5.12 -35.32
N PHE A 53 4.63 5.14 -35.15
CA PHE A 53 3.70 4.71 -36.19
C PHE A 53 3.04 5.85 -36.98
N GLY A 54 3.17 7.11 -36.56
CA GLY A 54 2.63 8.27 -37.29
C GLY A 54 1.10 8.25 -37.44
N THR A 55 0.43 7.35 -36.74
CA THR A 55 -1.02 7.17 -36.72
C THR A 55 -1.64 8.22 -35.82
N LYS A 56 -2.74 8.84 -36.27
CA LYS A 56 -3.69 9.61 -35.44
C LYS A 56 -3.97 8.83 -34.14
N PRO A 57 -4.33 9.47 -33.00
CA PRO A 57 -4.04 9.01 -31.62
C PRO A 57 -4.88 7.81 -31.15
N TRP A 58 -4.93 6.75 -31.94
CA TRP A 58 -5.61 5.49 -31.70
C TRP A 58 -4.81 4.62 -30.75
N ILE A 59 -3.47 4.69 -30.81
CA ILE A 59 -2.60 3.96 -29.87
C ILE A 59 -2.72 4.59 -28.49
N PHE A 60 -2.71 5.92 -28.40
CA PHE A 60 -3.02 6.62 -27.16
C PHE A 60 -4.37 6.20 -26.57
N LEU A 61 -5.41 6.07 -27.41
CA LEU A 61 -6.74 5.65 -26.97
C LEU A 61 -6.76 4.21 -26.43
N GLY A 62 -6.18 3.25 -27.18
CA GLY A 62 -6.10 1.86 -26.75
C GLY A 62 -5.29 1.70 -25.46
N LEU A 63 -4.23 2.49 -25.31
CA LEU A 63 -3.38 2.42 -24.13
C LEU A 63 -4.00 3.10 -22.91
N THR A 64 -4.71 4.20 -23.10
CA THR A 64 -5.50 4.85 -22.03
C THR A 64 -6.60 3.91 -21.54
N LEU A 65 -7.30 3.22 -22.45
CA LEU A 65 -8.29 2.21 -22.10
C LEU A 65 -7.66 1.03 -21.33
N THR A 66 -6.49 0.56 -21.76
CA THR A 66 -5.77 -0.51 -21.08
C THR A 66 -5.30 -0.07 -19.69
N ALA A 67 -4.78 1.15 -19.54
CA ALA A 67 -4.38 1.72 -18.26
C ALA A 67 -5.57 1.88 -17.31
N PHE A 68 -6.72 2.30 -17.83
CA PHE A 68 -7.95 2.41 -17.07
C PHE A 68 -8.42 1.05 -16.53
N ILE A 69 -8.39 0.01 -17.37
CA ILE A 69 -8.74 -1.37 -16.95
C ILE A 69 -7.76 -1.87 -15.89
N ILE A 70 -6.44 -1.69 -16.09
CA ILE A 70 -5.43 -2.10 -15.11
C ILE A 70 -5.62 -1.36 -13.78
N SER A 71 -5.90 -0.06 -13.82
CA SER A 71 -6.19 0.73 -12.63
C SER A 71 -7.44 0.22 -11.90
N ALA A 72 -8.52 -0.07 -12.63
CA ALA A 72 -9.73 -0.62 -12.04
C ALA A 72 -9.47 -1.97 -11.35
N PHE A 73 -8.72 -2.88 -12.00
CA PHE A 73 -8.31 -4.15 -11.40
C PHE A 73 -7.40 -3.98 -10.17
N GLY A 74 -6.46 -3.04 -10.21
CA GLY A 74 -5.58 -2.71 -9.09
C GLY A 74 -6.37 -2.26 -7.85
N ILE A 75 -7.33 -1.35 -8.06
CA ILE A 75 -8.22 -0.84 -7.00
C ILE A 75 -9.04 -1.98 -6.39
N VAL A 76 -9.69 -2.81 -7.21
CA VAL A 76 -10.51 -3.94 -6.72
C VAL A 76 -9.66 -4.95 -5.92
N ARG A 77 -8.43 -5.22 -6.37
CA ARG A 77 -7.49 -6.11 -5.66
C ARG A 77 -7.08 -5.56 -4.31
N VAL A 78 -6.76 -4.26 -4.25
CA VAL A 78 -6.40 -3.56 -3.01
C VAL A 78 -7.57 -3.62 -2.02
N ILE A 79 -8.77 -3.23 -2.46
CA ILE A 79 -9.97 -3.20 -1.61
C ILE A 79 -10.28 -4.61 -1.09
N SER A 80 -10.22 -5.62 -1.95
CA SER A 80 -10.46 -7.03 -1.55
C SER A 80 -9.47 -7.49 -0.48
N ARG A 81 -8.19 -7.16 -0.62
CA ARG A 81 -7.16 -7.48 0.39
C ARG A 81 -7.44 -6.75 1.70
N TYR A 82 -7.88 -5.50 1.62
CA TYR A 82 -8.23 -4.68 2.76
C TYR A 82 -9.40 -5.23 3.57
N MET A 83 -10.51 -5.56 2.88
CA MET A 83 -11.69 -6.15 3.51
C MET A 83 -11.33 -7.47 4.22
N LYS A 84 -10.48 -8.29 3.60
CA LYS A 84 -10.04 -9.56 4.18
C LYS A 84 -9.18 -9.37 5.44
N LYS A 85 -8.25 -8.40 5.44
CA LYS A 85 -7.47 -8.05 6.65
C LYS A 85 -8.38 -7.62 7.81
N MET A 86 -9.39 -6.80 7.51
CA MET A 86 -10.35 -6.33 8.52
C MET A 86 -11.19 -7.48 9.08
N GLU A 87 -11.61 -8.43 8.25
CA GLU A 87 -12.35 -9.62 8.67
C GLU A 87 -11.52 -10.53 9.57
N GLU A 88 -10.25 -10.77 9.22
CA GLU A 88 -9.30 -11.56 10.01
C GLU A 88 -8.99 -10.92 11.37
N GLU A 89 -8.81 -9.59 11.43
CA GLU A 89 -8.64 -8.86 12.69
C GLU A 89 -9.88 -8.95 13.60
N ASN A 90 -11.08 -8.84 13.04
CA ASN A 90 -12.32 -8.97 13.82
C ASN A 90 -12.51 -10.39 14.35
N LYS A 91 -12.17 -11.42 13.56
CA LYS A 91 -12.30 -12.82 13.97
C LYS A 91 -11.32 -13.22 15.07
N ASN A 92 -10.10 -12.67 15.06
CA ASN A 92 -9.12 -12.94 16.11
C ASN A 92 -9.46 -12.26 17.44
N LYS A 93 -10.06 -11.06 17.42
CA LYS A 93 -10.56 -10.39 18.64
C LYS A 93 -11.65 -11.22 19.34
N ASN A 94 -12.61 -11.75 18.58
CA ASN A 94 -13.68 -12.58 19.14
C ASN A 94 -13.21 -13.92 19.74
N ASN A 95 -12.03 -14.44 19.37
CA ASN A 95 -11.49 -15.68 19.94
C ASN A 95 -10.60 -15.45 21.18
N GLN A 96 -10.19 -14.21 21.47
CA GLN A 96 -9.45 -13.87 22.69
C GLN A 96 -10.36 -13.55 23.88
N ASP A 97 -11.66 -13.36 23.64
CA ASP A 97 -12.67 -13.07 24.66
C ASP A 97 -13.38 -14.33 25.19
N TYR A 98 -12.87 -15.53 24.90
CA TYR A 98 -13.34 -16.82 25.43
C TYR A 98 -12.22 -17.62 26.12
#